data_AF-A0AAJ0HCX2-F1
#
_entry.id   AF-A0AAJ0HCX2-F1
#
_cell.length_a   1.000
_cell.length_b   1.000
_cell.length_c   1.000
_cell.angle_alpha   90.00
_cell.angle_beta   90.00
_cell.angle_gamma   90.00
#
_symmetry.space_group_name_H-M   'P 1'
#
loop_
_entity.id
_entity.type
_entity.pdbx_description
1 polymer ?
#
loop_
_entity_poly.entity_id
_entity_poly.type
_entity_poly.pdbx_seq_one_letter_code
_entity_poly.pdbx_strand_id
1 'polypeptide(L)'
;MEGQASQTRRPSGPFQVIQFVNSDEEGGQNAGTVIHSHAARIVHARRRRARVLAHQAARHGGQEHQLQFHNEATEEISAVLPRRYCRPSPETIGSGRSDPFTSFTRPFSPLENFLLDHYIAHIVPRMKSQCRGLRARGQMYADAMTADWVRLALNDPECLNSLFLNASRHISVSHQQVQQQERFTELAVRYKLLSVRAVSRAIAGSEGEASGFSDAVFAEILALAFDEVLLGESAMTKRHVQGALEMVEVNGGWGALGLNGFLEMLLLRYVERVGLLAQAASPLTTDGGGVSEG
;
A
#
# COMPACT_ATOMS: atom_id res chain seq x y z
N MET A 1 -15.12 66.47 22.75
CA MET A 1 -15.03 65.17 23.44
C MET A 1 -15.32 64.11 22.38
N GLU A 2 -14.37 63.83 21.50
CA GLU A 2 -13.15 63.01 21.70
C GLU A 2 -13.46 61.54 22.00
N GLY A 3 -12.98 60.66 21.13
CA GLY A 3 -13.12 59.21 21.19
C GLY A 3 -12.69 58.57 19.87
N GLN A 4 -11.38 58.55 19.61
CA GLN A 4 -10.71 58.10 18.39
C GLN A 4 -10.64 56.57 18.19
N ALA A 5 -10.51 56.20 16.91
CA ALA A 5 -9.74 55.09 16.30
C ALA A 5 -10.09 53.61 16.64
N SER A 6 -10.09 52.68 15.68
CA SER A 6 -9.00 52.40 14.75
C SER A 6 -9.42 51.63 13.49
N GLN A 7 -8.81 51.99 12.37
CA GLN A 7 -8.69 51.18 11.15
C GLN A 7 -7.81 49.95 11.40
N THR A 8 -8.20 48.79 10.87
CA THR A 8 -7.26 47.75 10.45
C THR A 8 -7.68 47.13 9.11
N ARG A 9 -6.66 46.91 8.28
CA ARG A 9 -6.68 46.54 6.86
C ARG A 9 -7.19 45.12 6.60
N ARG A 10 -7.73 44.91 5.39
CA ARG A 10 -8.03 43.61 4.76
C ARG A 10 -6.76 42.74 4.60
N PRO A 11 -6.94 41.42 4.40
CA PRO A 11 -6.45 40.86 3.14
C PRO A 11 -7.50 40.03 2.40
N SER A 12 -7.38 40.11 1.08
CA SER A 12 -8.03 39.35 0.03
C SER A 12 -7.55 37.89 -0.05
N GLY A 13 -8.48 36.95 -0.19
CA GLY A 13 -8.27 35.55 -0.59
C GLY A 13 -9.63 34.85 -0.75
N PRO A 14 -9.81 33.93 -1.73
CA PRO A 14 -11.12 33.46 -2.12
C PRO A 14 -11.58 32.35 -1.17
N PHE A 15 -12.47 32.67 -0.24
CA PHE A 15 -13.27 31.66 0.43
C PHE A 15 -14.43 31.28 -0.49
N GLN A 16 -14.29 30.16 -1.19
CA GLN A 16 -15.40 29.56 -1.93
C GLN A 16 -16.32 28.91 -0.88
N VAL A 17 -17.30 29.68 -0.43
CA VAL A 17 -18.40 29.20 0.41
C VAL A 17 -19.17 28.15 -0.39
N ILE A 18 -19.22 26.92 0.12
CA ILE A 18 -20.08 25.86 -0.43
C ILE A 18 -21.53 26.31 -0.20
N GLN A 19 -22.18 26.79 -1.26
CA GLN A 19 -23.57 27.16 -1.25
C GLN A 19 -24.40 25.90 -1.48
N PHE A 20 -25.01 25.38 -0.42
CA PHE A 20 -26.06 24.36 -0.54
C PHE A 20 -27.26 25.03 -1.20
N VAL A 21 -27.55 24.65 -2.45
CA VAL A 21 -28.73 25.14 -3.16
C VAL A 21 -29.95 24.52 -2.50
N ASN A 22 -30.59 25.33 -1.65
CA ASN A 22 -31.95 25.10 -1.21
C ASN A 22 -32.84 25.18 -2.46
N SER A 23 -33.51 24.07 -2.78
CA SER A 23 -34.37 23.98 -3.95
C SER A 23 -35.76 24.45 -3.57
N ASP A 24 -35.98 25.76 -3.60
CA ASP A 24 -37.31 26.33 -3.76
C ASP A 24 -37.22 27.49 -4.76
N GLU A 25 -38.10 27.41 -5.76
CA GLU A 25 -38.46 28.41 -6.77
C GLU A 25 -37.72 28.45 -8.13
N GLU A 26 -38.42 27.88 -9.12
CA GLU A 26 -38.73 28.40 -10.46
C GLU A 26 -37.60 29.00 -11.32
N GLY A 27 -37.01 28.13 -12.14
CA GLY A 27 -36.09 28.49 -13.23
C GLY A 27 -35.87 27.33 -14.21
N GLY A 28 -36.97 26.67 -14.59
CA GLY A 28 -36.97 25.49 -15.45
C GLY A 28 -36.60 25.82 -16.89
N GLN A 29 -35.35 25.52 -17.27
CA GLN A 29 -34.96 25.18 -18.65
C GLN A 29 -33.54 24.59 -18.75
N ASN A 30 -32.63 24.82 -17.78
CA ASN A 30 -31.24 24.33 -17.84
C ASN A 30 -30.92 23.10 -16.98
N ALA A 31 -31.76 22.77 -15.99
CA ALA A 31 -31.55 21.59 -15.13
C ALA A 31 -31.73 20.26 -15.90
N GLY A 32 -32.69 20.22 -16.83
CA GLY A 32 -32.95 19.03 -17.65
C GLY A 32 -31.74 18.64 -18.51
N THR A 33 -31.07 19.60 -19.13
CA THR A 33 -29.93 19.37 -20.02
C THR A 33 -28.72 18.81 -19.27
N VAL A 34 -28.48 19.29 -18.04
CA VAL A 34 -27.38 18.80 -17.19
C VAL A 34 -27.68 17.38 -16.68
N ILE A 35 -28.92 17.10 -16.26
CA ILE A 35 -29.36 15.77 -15.82
C ILE A 35 -29.32 14.77 -16.99
N HIS A 36 -29.78 15.17 -18.19
CA HIS A 36 -29.72 14.33 -19.39
C HIS A 36 -28.28 14.04 -19.82
N SER A 37 -27.37 15.01 -19.72
CA SER A 37 -25.95 14.78 -20.00
C SER A 37 -25.28 13.87 -18.97
N HIS A 38 -25.70 13.92 -17.70
CA HIS A 38 -25.20 13.03 -16.64
C HIS A 38 -25.74 11.61 -16.81
N ALA A 39 -27.04 11.46 -17.09
CA ALA A 39 -27.67 10.18 -17.39
C ALA A 39 -27.06 9.54 -18.66
N ALA A 40 -26.85 10.31 -19.73
CA ALA A 40 -26.19 9.85 -20.94
C ALA A 40 -24.74 9.41 -20.68
N ARG A 41 -23.98 10.14 -19.85
CA ARG A 41 -22.62 9.76 -19.43
C ARG A 41 -22.60 8.46 -18.64
N ILE A 42 -23.55 8.26 -17.71
CA ILE A 42 -23.68 7.00 -16.96
C ILE A 42 -24.03 5.85 -17.90
N VAL A 43 -24.96 6.03 -18.84
CA VAL A 43 -25.33 5.00 -19.82
C VAL A 43 -24.15 4.65 -20.75
N HIS A 44 -23.38 5.64 -21.21
CA HIS A 44 -22.17 5.41 -22.00
C HIS A 44 -21.07 4.71 -21.19
N ALA A 45 -20.87 5.06 -19.92
CA ALA A 45 -19.92 4.40 -19.03
C ALA A 45 -20.31 2.94 -18.78
N ARG A 46 -21.59 2.67 -18.52
CA ARG A 46 -22.14 1.30 -18.38
C ARG A 46 -21.98 0.49 -19.66
N ARG A 47 -22.31 1.04 -20.83
CA ARG A 47 -22.09 0.38 -22.12
C ARG A 47 -20.61 0.10 -22.40
N ARG A 48 -19.70 1.00 -21.99
CA ARG A 48 -18.26 0.80 -22.16
C ARG A 48 -17.76 -0.32 -21.24
N ARG A 49 -18.18 -0.35 -19.97
CA ARG A 49 -17.88 -1.44 -19.01
C ARG A 49 -18.44 -2.78 -19.48
N ALA A 50 -19.68 -2.82 -19.96
CA ALA A 50 -20.29 -4.04 -20.49
C ALA A 50 -19.53 -4.59 -21.72
N ARG A 51 -19.03 -3.72 -22.61
CA ARG A 51 -18.18 -4.16 -23.74
C ARG A 51 -16.82 -4.69 -23.30
N VAL A 52 -16.20 -4.10 -22.29
CA VAL A 52 -14.94 -4.58 -21.72
C VAL A 52 -15.14 -5.94 -21.06
N LEU A 53 -16.21 -6.11 -20.28
CA LEU A 53 -16.57 -7.39 -19.67
C LEU A 53 -16.89 -8.46 -20.72
N ALA A 54 -17.64 -8.13 -21.78
CA ALA A 54 -17.92 -9.07 -22.87
C ALA A 54 -16.65 -9.46 -23.64
N HIS A 55 -15.71 -8.53 -23.84
CA HIS A 55 -14.42 -8.81 -24.49
C HIS A 55 -13.51 -9.68 -23.60
N GLN A 56 -13.52 -9.46 -22.29
CA GLN A 56 -12.79 -10.27 -21.31
C GLN A 56 -13.41 -11.67 -21.18
N ALA A 57 -14.73 -11.79 -21.17
CA ALA A 57 -15.44 -13.07 -21.17
C ALA A 57 -15.21 -13.87 -22.46
N ALA A 58 -15.20 -13.19 -23.62
CA ALA A 58 -14.84 -13.81 -24.90
C ALA A 58 -13.37 -14.27 -24.96
N ARG A 59 -12.48 -13.65 -24.16
CA ARG A 59 -11.08 -14.10 -23.99
C ARG A 59 -10.93 -15.23 -22.96
N HIS A 60 -11.84 -15.34 -21.99
CA HIS A 60 -11.80 -16.37 -20.95
C HIS A 60 -12.63 -17.63 -21.26
N GLY A 61 -13.48 -17.64 -22.30
CA GLY A 61 -14.21 -18.83 -22.74
C GLY A 61 -13.37 -19.98 -23.33
N GLY A 62 -12.03 -19.92 -23.23
CA GLY A 62 -11.13 -20.92 -23.77
C GLY A 62 -9.97 -21.36 -22.85
N GLN A 63 -9.87 -20.91 -21.60
CA GLN A 63 -8.74 -21.26 -20.73
C GLN A 63 -9.12 -21.36 -19.25
N GLU A 64 -9.36 -22.59 -18.77
CA GLU A 64 -9.17 -22.97 -17.37
C GLU A 64 -7.66 -22.95 -17.07
N HIS A 65 -7.14 -21.81 -16.57
CA HIS A 65 -5.69 -21.61 -16.41
C HIS A 65 -5.35 -20.84 -15.13
N GLN A 66 -6.10 -21.03 -14.04
CA GLN A 66 -5.91 -20.23 -12.83
C GLN A 66 -4.76 -20.72 -11.92
N LEU A 67 -4.13 -21.85 -12.24
CA LEU A 67 -3.00 -22.41 -11.47
C LEU A 67 -1.64 -22.31 -12.19
N GLN A 68 -1.57 -21.79 -13.43
CA GLN A 68 -0.33 -21.74 -14.21
C GLN A 68 0.32 -20.35 -14.30
N PHE A 69 -0.42 -19.25 -14.10
CA PHE A 69 0.12 -17.88 -14.21
C PHE A 69 1.17 -17.51 -13.16
N HIS A 70 1.13 -18.11 -11.96
CA HIS A 70 2.14 -17.83 -10.93
C HIS A 70 3.50 -18.46 -11.28
N ASN A 71 3.50 -19.62 -11.93
CA ASN A 71 4.74 -20.25 -12.41
C ASN A 71 5.32 -19.48 -13.60
N GLU A 72 4.50 -19.00 -14.54
CA GLU A 72 4.96 -18.25 -15.71
C GLU A 72 5.66 -16.92 -15.35
N ALA A 73 5.10 -16.15 -14.40
CA ALA A 73 5.75 -14.93 -13.94
C ALA A 73 7.09 -15.20 -13.22
N THR A 74 7.18 -16.32 -12.51
CA THR A 74 8.41 -16.75 -11.80
C THR A 74 9.46 -17.30 -12.78
N GLU A 75 9.04 -18.04 -13.81
CA GLU A 75 9.90 -18.54 -14.87
C GLU A 75 10.43 -17.40 -15.76
N GLU A 76 9.63 -16.38 -16.08
CA GLU A 76 10.09 -15.17 -16.78
C GLU A 76 11.11 -14.36 -15.96
N ILE A 77 10.95 -14.28 -14.63
CA ILE A 77 11.95 -13.63 -13.75
C ILE A 77 13.28 -14.39 -13.76
N SER A 78 13.23 -15.73 -13.81
CA SER A 78 14.40 -16.61 -13.83
C SER A 78 15.10 -16.65 -15.20
N ALA A 79 14.34 -16.57 -16.29
CA ALA A 79 14.84 -16.65 -17.67
C ALA A 79 15.64 -15.43 -18.13
N VAL A 80 15.46 -14.27 -17.49
CA VAL A 80 16.12 -13.01 -17.88
C VAL A 80 17.56 -12.90 -17.34
N LEU A 81 18.02 -13.80 -16.47
CA LEU A 81 19.24 -13.59 -15.69
C LEU A 81 20.31 -14.67 -15.86
N PRO A 82 21.55 -14.31 -16.28
CA PRO A 82 22.68 -15.24 -16.26
C PRO A 82 23.00 -15.67 -14.82
N ARG A 83 23.12 -16.98 -14.59
CA ARG A 83 23.57 -17.63 -13.33
C ARG A 83 24.88 -17.09 -12.72
N ARG A 84 25.60 -16.19 -13.40
CA ARG A 84 26.97 -15.75 -13.06
C ARG A 84 27.08 -14.61 -12.06
N TYR A 85 25.98 -14.00 -11.60
CA TYR A 85 26.04 -12.78 -10.77
C TYR A 85 25.36 -12.88 -9.40
N CYS A 86 24.64 -13.96 -9.11
CA CYS A 86 24.40 -14.37 -7.74
C CYS A 86 25.67 -15.07 -7.26
N ARG A 87 26.74 -14.31 -7.00
CA ARG A 87 27.88 -14.84 -6.26
C ARG A 87 27.45 -14.89 -4.80
N PRO A 88 27.15 -16.06 -4.21
CA PRO A 88 26.98 -16.14 -2.77
C PRO A 88 28.25 -15.61 -2.13
N SER A 89 28.12 -14.72 -1.15
CA SER A 89 29.25 -14.31 -0.32
C SER A 89 29.96 -15.58 0.19
N PRO A 90 31.30 -15.65 0.08
CA PRO A 90 32.00 -16.84 0.52
C PRO A 90 31.93 -16.93 2.05
N GLU A 91 31.65 -18.15 2.52
CA GLU A 91 31.83 -18.63 3.90
C GLU A 91 30.78 -18.19 4.93
N THR A 92 29.65 -18.91 4.99
CA THR A 92 29.42 -19.99 6.00
C THR A 92 27.95 -20.47 5.98
N ILE A 93 27.77 -21.79 5.91
CA ILE A 93 26.53 -22.59 6.04
C ILE A 93 25.56 -22.59 4.84
N GLY A 94 25.66 -23.67 4.04
CA GLY A 94 24.53 -24.26 3.30
C GLY A 94 24.31 -23.76 1.86
N SER A 95 25.02 -24.36 0.90
CA SER A 95 24.80 -24.22 -0.56
C SER A 95 23.48 -24.85 -1.05
N GLY A 96 22.44 -24.79 -0.25
CA GLY A 96 21.14 -25.42 -0.48
C GLY A 96 20.14 -25.04 0.60
N ARG A 97 19.89 -23.74 0.81
CA ARG A 97 18.72 -23.26 1.56
C ARG A 97 17.43 -23.50 0.76
N SER A 98 17.20 -24.75 0.37
CA SER A 98 15.85 -25.22 0.14
C SER A 98 15.23 -25.27 1.52
N ASP A 99 14.10 -24.60 1.71
CA ASP A 99 13.35 -24.64 2.95
C ASP A 99 13.18 -26.10 3.42
N PRO A 100 13.87 -26.54 4.49
CA PRO A 100 13.88 -27.93 4.89
C PRO A 100 12.51 -28.38 5.44
N PHE A 101 11.59 -27.42 5.67
CA PHE A 101 10.28 -27.67 6.26
C PHE A 101 9.13 -27.32 5.30
N THR A 102 9.40 -26.94 4.04
CA THR A 102 8.36 -26.52 3.07
C THR A 102 7.36 -25.51 3.66
N SER A 103 7.83 -24.66 4.54
CA SER A 103 7.10 -23.58 5.21
C SER A 103 6.80 -22.39 4.29
N PHE A 104 7.47 -22.26 3.14
CA PHE A 104 7.15 -21.24 2.15
C PHE A 104 5.97 -21.64 1.26
N THR A 105 5.16 -20.65 0.90
CA THR A 105 4.04 -20.80 -0.04
C THR A 105 4.47 -21.36 -1.40
N ARG A 106 5.73 -21.15 -1.80
CA ARG A 106 6.35 -21.75 -2.97
C ARG A 106 7.88 -21.84 -2.82
N PRO A 107 8.55 -22.72 -3.57
CA PRO A 107 10.01 -22.69 -3.63
C PRO A 107 10.51 -21.36 -4.22
N PHE A 108 11.59 -20.84 -3.64
CA PHE A 108 12.24 -19.61 -4.11
C PHE A 108 13.35 -19.89 -5.09
N SER A 109 13.43 -19.07 -6.13
CA SER A 109 14.57 -18.99 -7.02
C SER A 109 15.83 -18.50 -6.28
N PRO A 110 17.04 -18.72 -6.81
CA PRO A 110 18.27 -18.17 -6.22
C PRO A 110 18.24 -16.63 -6.08
N LEU A 111 17.60 -15.94 -7.03
CA LEU A 111 17.42 -14.49 -6.97
C LEU A 111 16.51 -14.09 -5.80
N GLU A 112 15.38 -14.76 -5.63
CA GLU A 112 14.42 -14.46 -4.56
C GLU A 112 15.02 -14.73 -3.18
N ASN A 113 15.79 -15.81 -3.03
CA ASN A 113 16.56 -16.06 -1.80
C ASN A 113 17.52 -14.90 -1.52
N PHE A 114 18.27 -14.45 -2.53
CA PHE A 114 19.17 -13.31 -2.39
C PHE A 114 18.43 -12.02 -2.00
N LEU A 115 17.27 -11.75 -2.62
CA LEU A 115 16.46 -10.56 -2.30
C LEU A 115 15.89 -10.63 -0.89
N LEU A 116 15.45 -11.80 -0.43
CA LEU A 116 14.98 -12.01 0.93
C LEU A 116 16.09 -11.81 1.96
N ASP A 117 17.26 -12.42 1.73
CA ASP A 117 18.44 -12.24 2.58
C ASP A 117 18.83 -10.76 2.65
N HIS A 118 18.84 -10.07 1.51
CA HIS A 118 19.12 -8.63 1.45
C HIS A 118 18.08 -7.81 2.23
N TYR A 119 16.80 -8.13 2.11
CA TYR A 119 15.72 -7.47 2.85
C TYR A 119 15.96 -7.57 4.37
N ILE A 120 16.21 -8.79 4.85
CA ILE A 120 16.42 -9.07 6.28
C ILE A 120 17.71 -8.42 6.79
N ALA A 121 18.80 -8.49 6.01
CA ALA A 121 20.11 -8.00 6.45
C ALA A 121 20.24 -6.47 6.41
N HIS A 122 19.58 -5.79 5.46
CA HIS A 122 19.83 -4.36 5.21
C HIS A 122 18.61 -3.47 5.40
N ILE A 123 17.41 -3.92 5.01
CA ILE A 123 16.19 -3.09 5.11
C ILE A 123 15.62 -3.15 6.52
N VAL A 124 15.49 -4.35 7.09
CA VAL A 124 14.97 -4.53 8.45
C VAL A 124 15.75 -3.70 9.46
N PRO A 125 17.09 -3.70 9.53
CA PRO A 125 17.80 -2.85 10.50
C PRO A 125 17.58 -1.35 10.28
N ARG A 126 17.41 -0.90 9.03
CA ARG A 126 17.19 0.51 8.70
C ARG A 126 15.82 1.00 9.16
N MET A 127 14.78 0.18 8.98
CA MET A 127 13.41 0.44 9.43
C MET A 127 13.29 0.49 10.97
N LYS A 128 14.23 -0.08 11.73
CA LYS A 128 14.26 -0.03 13.21
C LYS A 128 14.15 1.38 13.75
N SER A 129 14.83 2.32 13.11
CA SER A 129 14.85 3.74 13.51
C SER A 129 13.45 4.39 13.47
N GLN A 130 12.56 3.87 12.64
CA GLN A 130 11.19 4.34 12.45
C GLN A 130 10.24 3.75 13.50
N CYS A 131 10.60 2.62 14.11
CA CYS A 131 9.72 1.84 15.00
C CYS A 131 9.99 2.05 16.50
N ARG A 132 10.47 3.23 16.91
CA ARG A 132 10.81 3.52 18.33
C ARG A 132 9.64 3.31 19.31
N GLY A 133 8.39 3.41 18.82
CA GLY A 133 7.19 3.23 19.64
C GLY A 133 6.86 1.79 20.01
N LEU A 134 7.44 0.78 19.33
CA LEU A 134 7.18 -0.64 19.66
C LEU A 134 7.68 -1.01 21.06
N ARG A 135 8.80 -0.43 21.49
CA ARG A 135 9.32 -0.66 22.84
C ARG A 135 8.34 -0.20 23.91
N ALA A 136 7.60 0.90 23.67
CA ALA A 136 6.58 1.38 24.59
C ALA A 136 5.37 0.43 24.67
N ARG A 137 5.14 -0.38 23.62
CA ARG A 137 4.12 -1.44 23.59
C ARG A 137 4.64 -2.80 24.08
N GLY A 138 5.85 -2.85 24.64
CA GLY A 138 6.47 -4.09 25.15
C GLY A 138 6.99 -5.04 24.06
N GLN A 139 6.93 -4.66 22.78
CA GLN A 139 7.33 -5.51 21.66
C GLN A 139 8.75 -5.16 21.19
N MET A 140 9.60 -6.19 21.01
CA MET A 140 10.90 -6.00 20.40
C MET A 140 10.77 -5.87 18.88
N TYR A 141 11.41 -4.85 18.32
CA TYR A 141 11.36 -4.57 16.89
C TYR A 141 11.80 -5.76 16.02
N ALA A 142 12.84 -6.48 16.46
CA ALA A 142 13.33 -7.65 15.74
C ALA A 142 12.25 -8.73 15.65
N ASP A 143 11.56 -9.00 16.76
CA ASP A 143 10.50 -10.00 16.83
C ASP A 143 9.30 -9.59 15.98
N ALA A 144 8.85 -8.33 16.07
CA ALA A 144 7.77 -7.83 15.22
C ALA A 144 8.09 -7.95 13.72
N MET A 145 9.32 -7.63 13.34
CA MET A 145 9.72 -7.72 11.93
C MET A 145 9.85 -9.16 11.44
N THR A 146 10.42 -10.07 12.24
CA THR A 146 10.68 -11.44 11.78
C THR A 146 9.48 -12.36 11.99
N ALA A 147 8.85 -12.31 13.16
CA ALA A 147 7.76 -13.20 13.54
C ALA A 147 6.40 -12.77 12.98
N ASP A 148 6.19 -11.46 12.77
CA ASP A 148 4.91 -10.95 12.27
C ASP A 148 5.04 -10.49 10.80
N TRP A 149 5.85 -9.48 10.50
CA TRP A 149 5.92 -8.89 9.15
C TRP A 149 6.48 -9.83 8.08
N VAL A 150 7.68 -10.39 8.29
CA VAL A 150 8.30 -11.29 7.31
C VAL A 150 7.48 -12.57 7.20
N ARG A 151 6.98 -13.11 8.31
CA ARG A 151 6.10 -14.29 8.28
C ARG A 151 4.81 -14.03 7.50
N LEU A 152 4.15 -12.89 7.69
CA LEU A 152 2.96 -12.50 6.91
C LEU A 152 3.28 -12.55 5.41
N ALA A 153 4.37 -11.91 5.00
CA ALA A 153 4.77 -11.89 3.60
C ALA A 153 5.19 -13.26 3.06
N LEU A 154 5.78 -14.15 3.87
CA LEU A 154 6.11 -15.51 3.42
C LEU A 154 4.88 -16.41 3.25
N ASN A 155 3.83 -16.14 4.02
CA ASN A 155 2.56 -16.88 3.98
C ASN A 155 1.58 -16.36 2.92
N ASP A 156 1.81 -15.17 2.37
CA ASP A 156 0.98 -14.57 1.34
C ASP A 156 1.82 -14.27 0.08
N PRO A 157 1.59 -14.98 -1.04
CA PRO A 157 2.40 -14.83 -2.26
C PRO A 157 2.36 -13.44 -2.88
N GLU A 158 1.24 -12.73 -2.74
CA GLU A 158 1.08 -11.38 -3.27
C GLU A 158 1.93 -10.41 -2.43
N CYS A 159 1.80 -10.49 -1.11
CA CYS A 159 2.55 -9.71 -0.14
C CYS A 159 4.06 -9.99 -0.22
N LEU A 160 4.48 -11.20 -0.57
CA LEU A 160 5.89 -11.53 -0.78
C LEU A 160 6.55 -10.65 -1.84
N ASN A 161 5.83 -10.32 -2.92
CA ASN A 161 6.33 -9.44 -3.97
C ASN A 161 6.71 -8.06 -3.43
N SER A 162 6.05 -7.61 -2.37
CA SER A 162 6.33 -6.33 -1.72
C SER A 162 7.70 -6.32 -1.01
N LEU A 163 8.14 -7.46 -0.47
CA LEU A 163 9.50 -7.59 0.08
C LEU A 163 10.54 -7.54 -1.04
N PHE A 164 10.28 -8.25 -2.15
CA PHE A 164 11.18 -8.27 -3.29
C PHE A 164 11.25 -6.91 -4.01
N LEU A 165 10.15 -6.17 -4.06
CA LEU A 165 10.11 -4.77 -4.48
C LEU A 165 11.09 -3.95 -3.64
N ASN A 166 10.91 -3.95 -2.33
CA ASN A 166 11.70 -3.13 -1.42
C ASN A 166 13.19 -3.49 -1.48
N ALA A 167 13.52 -4.79 -1.53
CA ALA A 167 14.87 -5.29 -1.70
C ALA A 167 15.49 -4.81 -3.02
N SER A 168 14.81 -5.06 -4.14
CA SER A 168 15.29 -4.68 -5.48
C SER A 168 15.46 -3.17 -5.59
N ARG A 169 14.51 -2.38 -5.06
CA ARG A 169 14.59 -0.93 -5.04
C ARG A 169 15.79 -0.46 -4.22
N HIS A 170 15.95 -0.96 -2.99
CA HIS A 170 17.06 -0.59 -2.13
C HIS A 170 18.41 -0.88 -2.79
N ILE A 171 18.55 -2.04 -3.43
CA ILE A 171 19.75 -2.41 -4.17
C ILE A 171 19.98 -1.44 -5.33
N SER A 172 18.95 -1.17 -6.15
CA SER A 172 19.05 -0.27 -7.30
C SER A 172 19.55 1.13 -6.92
N VAL A 173 19.10 1.68 -5.79
CA VAL A 173 19.52 3.03 -5.33
C VAL A 173 20.84 3.04 -4.57
N SER A 174 21.30 1.88 -4.07
CA SER A 174 22.52 1.78 -3.26
C SER A 174 23.76 1.35 -4.06
N HIS A 175 23.58 0.70 -5.22
CA HIS A 175 24.70 0.22 -6.04
C HIS A 175 25.29 1.31 -6.94
N GLN A 176 26.62 1.33 -7.05
CA GLN A 176 27.35 2.27 -7.89
C GLN A 176 27.55 1.78 -9.33
N GLN A 177 27.36 0.48 -9.59
CA GLN A 177 27.53 -0.10 -10.93
C GLN A 177 26.24 0.03 -11.75
N VAL A 178 26.29 0.82 -12.83
CA VAL A 178 25.13 1.15 -13.69
C VAL A 178 24.40 -0.10 -14.20
N GLN A 179 25.12 -1.12 -14.68
CA GLN A 179 24.49 -2.35 -15.21
C GLN A 179 23.69 -3.12 -14.15
N GLN A 180 24.17 -3.16 -12.90
CA GLN A 180 23.44 -3.80 -11.82
C GLN A 180 22.26 -2.93 -11.38
N GLN A 181 22.45 -1.61 -11.32
CA GLN A 181 21.39 -0.66 -10.99
C GLN A 181 20.20 -0.76 -11.96
N GLU A 182 20.44 -0.81 -13.28
CA GLU A 182 19.37 -0.94 -14.29
C GLU A 182 18.58 -2.23 -14.09
N ARG A 183 19.27 -3.36 -13.88
CA ARG A 183 18.64 -4.66 -13.66
C ARG A 183 17.77 -4.69 -12.40
N PHE A 184 18.27 -4.16 -11.27
CA PHE A 184 17.47 -4.11 -10.04
C PHE A 184 16.34 -3.07 -10.12
N THR A 185 16.51 -2.03 -10.94
CA THR A 185 15.43 -1.09 -11.26
C THR A 185 14.31 -1.80 -12.02
N GLU A 186 14.64 -2.60 -13.02
CA GLU A 186 13.68 -3.41 -13.77
C GLU A 186 12.93 -4.39 -12.86
N LEU A 187 13.66 -5.13 -12.01
CA LEU A 187 13.05 -6.02 -11.02
C LEU A 187 12.11 -5.27 -10.08
N ALA A 188 12.52 -4.11 -9.56
CA ALA A 188 11.67 -3.30 -8.71
C ALA A 188 10.39 -2.85 -9.45
N VAL A 189 10.50 -2.41 -10.71
CA VAL A 189 9.31 -2.05 -11.51
C VAL A 189 8.37 -3.23 -11.70
N ARG A 190 8.91 -4.43 -11.98
CA ARG A 190 8.10 -5.65 -12.12
C ARG A 190 7.36 -5.99 -10.82
N TYR A 191 8.05 -6.05 -9.69
CA TYR A 191 7.41 -6.34 -8.40
C TYR A 191 6.42 -5.25 -7.99
N LYS A 192 6.70 -3.97 -8.27
CA LYS A 192 5.75 -2.86 -8.05
C LYS A 192 4.46 -3.07 -8.83
N LEU A 193 4.56 -3.47 -10.10
CA LEU A 193 3.38 -3.76 -10.93
C LEU A 193 2.56 -4.92 -10.36
N LEU A 194 3.22 -5.97 -9.85
CA LEU A 194 2.55 -7.09 -9.21
C LEU A 194 1.79 -6.64 -7.94
N SER A 195 2.45 -5.90 -7.05
CA SER A 195 1.83 -5.38 -5.81
C SER A 195 0.68 -4.40 -6.10
N VAL A 196 0.83 -3.47 -7.07
CA VAL A 196 -0.26 -2.56 -7.43
C VAL A 196 -1.47 -3.34 -7.98
N ARG A 197 -1.25 -4.40 -8.76
CA ARG A 197 -2.33 -5.26 -9.27
C ARG A 197 -3.01 -6.04 -8.15
N ALA A 198 -2.25 -6.57 -7.19
CA ALA A 198 -2.78 -7.27 -6.01
C ALA A 198 -3.70 -6.35 -5.19
N VAL A 199 -3.19 -5.19 -4.77
CA VAL A 199 -4.00 -4.16 -4.08
C VAL A 199 -5.24 -3.76 -4.90
N SER A 200 -5.11 -3.56 -6.21
CA SER A 200 -6.25 -3.19 -7.06
C SER A 200 -7.32 -4.28 -7.13
N ARG A 201 -6.93 -5.56 -7.13
CA ARG A 201 -7.86 -6.69 -7.06
C ARG A 201 -8.56 -6.73 -5.70
N ALA A 202 -7.83 -6.54 -4.62
CA ALA A 202 -8.40 -6.50 -3.27
C ALA A 202 -9.45 -5.38 -3.15
N ILE A 203 -9.16 -4.19 -3.68
CA ILE A 203 -10.12 -3.07 -3.71
C ILE A 203 -11.35 -3.39 -4.57
N ALA A 204 -11.16 -4.00 -5.74
CA ALA A 204 -12.28 -4.35 -6.61
C ALA A 204 -13.15 -5.47 -6.01
N GLY A 205 -12.54 -6.39 -5.26
CA GLY A 205 -13.23 -7.49 -4.59
C GLY A 205 -14.00 -7.08 -3.33
N SER A 206 -13.55 -6.03 -2.64
CA SER A 206 -14.23 -5.55 -1.42
C SER A 206 -15.54 -4.79 -1.69
N GLU A 207 -15.86 -4.47 -2.95
CA GLU A 207 -17.14 -3.87 -3.34
C GLU A 207 -18.30 -4.89 -3.18
N GLY A 208 -18.87 -4.97 -1.97
CA GLY A 208 -20.07 -5.77 -1.67
C GLY A 208 -19.87 -6.91 -0.67
N GLU A 209 -18.64 -7.12 -0.19
CA GLU A 209 -18.35 -8.07 0.89
C GLU A 209 -18.38 -7.34 2.25
N ALA A 210 -18.95 -7.98 3.27
CA ALA A 210 -18.91 -7.47 4.65
C ALA A 210 -17.53 -7.64 5.32
N SER A 211 -16.59 -8.27 4.60
CA SER A 211 -15.21 -8.48 5.02
C SER A 211 -14.37 -7.26 4.69
N GLY A 212 -13.66 -6.71 5.68
CA GLY A 212 -12.64 -5.69 5.46
C GLY A 212 -11.42 -6.21 4.69
N PHE A 213 -10.42 -5.34 4.50
CA PHE A 213 -9.14 -5.66 3.88
C PHE A 213 -8.26 -6.49 4.82
N SER A 214 -7.50 -7.44 4.27
CA SER A 214 -6.57 -8.25 5.05
C SER A 214 -5.29 -7.50 5.42
N ASP A 215 -4.61 -7.95 6.48
CA ASP A 215 -3.29 -7.43 6.89
C ASP A 215 -2.25 -7.49 5.75
N ALA A 216 -2.34 -8.49 4.87
CA ALA A 216 -1.46 -8.63 3.71
C ALA A 216 -1.64 -7.45 2.74
N VAL A 217 -2.87 -7.06 2.44
CA VAL A 217 -3.17 -5.90 1.57
C VAL A 217 -2.66 -4.60 2.19
N PHE A 218 -2.81 -4.43 3.51
CA PHE A 218 -2.23 -3.29 4.22
C PHE A 218 -0.70 -3.28 4.13
N ALA A 219 -0.05 -4.41 4.36
CA ALA A 219 1.40 -4.54 4.26
C ALA A 219 1.90 -4.18 2.86
N GLU A 220 1.21 -4.61 1.80
CA GLU A 220 1.53 -4.25 0.42
C GLU A 220 1.47 -2.74 0.18
N ILE A 221 0.43 -2.05 0.68
CA ILE A 221 0.31 -0.59 0.51
C ILE A 221 1.42 0.14 1.25
N LEU A 222 1.75 -0.30 2.47
CA LEU A 222 2.87 0.27 3.23
C LEU A 222 4.21 0.03 2.55
N ALA A 223 4.40 -1.12 1.91
CA ALA A 223 5.58 -1.41 1.11
C ALA A 223 5.64 -0.55 -0.17
N LEU A 224 4.51 -0.33 -0.86
CA LEU A 224 4.44 0.62 -1.98
C LEU A 224 4.80 2.04 -1.53
N ALA A 225 4.27 2.49 -0.39
CA ALA A 225 4.66 3.78 0.19
C ALA A 225 6.16 3.86 0.51
N PHE A 226 6.75 2.76 1.00
CA PHE A 226 8.19 2.67 1.25
C PHE A 226 9.02 2.78 -0.05
N ASP A 227 8.59 2.13 -1.13
CA ASP A 227 9.23 2.26 -2.45
C ASP A 227 9.25 3.72 -2.92
N GLU A 228 8.12 4.44 -2.80
CA GLU A 228 8.05 5.86 -3.17
C GLU A 228 8.94 6.74 -2.29
N VAL A 229 9.07 6.41 -1.00
CA VAL A 229 10.01 7.08 -0.09
C VAL A 229 11.45 6.89 -0.55
N LEU A 230 11.84 5.69 -1.00
CA LEU A 230 13.19 5.44 -1.51
C LEU A 230 13.47 6.19 -2.81
N LEU A 231 12.44 6.43 -3.63
CA LEU A 231 12.53 7.21 -4.86
C LEU A 231 12.43 8.73 -4.63
N GLY A 232 12.04 9.18 -3.43
CA GLY A 232 11.81 10.60 -3.14
C GLY A 232 10.45 11.12 -3.64
N GLU A 233 9.54 10.24 -4.06
CA GLU A 233 8.23 10.55 -4.61
C GLU A 233 7.20 10.82 -3.49
N SER A 234 7.36 11.96 -2.82
CA SER A 234 6.53 12.38 -1.68
C SER A 234 5.03 12.43 -1.99
N ALA A 235 4.65 12.87 -3.20
CA ALA A 235 3.25 12.94 -3.61
C ALA A 235 2.61 11.54 -3.73
N MET A 236 3.33 10.58 -4.29
CA MET A 236 2.86 9.19 -4.38
C MET A 236 2.85 8.51 -3.01
N THR A 237 3.87 8.75 -2.19
CA THR A 237 3.89 8.30 -0.79
C THR A 237 2.61 8.75 -0.08
N LYS A 238 2.24 10.03 -0.19
CA LYS A 238 1.02 10.57 0.43
C LYS A 238 -0.25 9.87 -0.07
N ARG A 239 -0.35 9.55 -1.37
CA ARG A 239 -1.50 8.84 -1.94
C ARG A 239 -1.63 7.42 -1.38
N HIS A 240 -0.53 6.68 -1.28
CA HIS A 240 -0.55 5.35 -0.67
C HIS A 240 -0.97 5.39 0.80
N VAL A 241 -0.44 6.35 1.57
CA VAL A 241 -0.81 6.54 2.98
C VAL A 241 -2.28 6.93 3.13
N GLN A 242 -2.79 7.80 2.26
CA GLN A 242 -4.21 8.15 2.27
C GLN A 242 -5.10 6.95 1.94
N GLY A 243 -4.73 6.16 0.93
CA GLY A 243 -5.45 4.91 0.63
C GLY A 243 -5.45 3.93 1.80
N ALA A 244 -4.32 3.79 2.51
CA ALA A 244 -4.25 2.99 3.72
C ALA A 244 -5.17 3.51 4.83
N LEU A 245 -5.26 4.83 5.04
CA LEU A 245 -6.20 5.43 6.00
C LEU A 245 -7.66 5.13 5.63
N GLU A 246 -8.02 5.24 4.35
CA GLU A 246 -9.37 4.90 3.88
C GLU A 246 -9.70 3.42 4.13
N MET A 247 -8.73 2.52 3.95
CA MET A 247 -8.90 1.10 4.29
C MET A 247 -9.07 0.86 5.79
N VAL A 248 -8.37 1.62 6.65
CA VAL A 248 -8.55 1.54 8.12
C VAL A 248 -9.99 1.85 8.50
N GLU A 249 -10.57 2.89 7.91
CA GLU A 249 -11.98 3.25 8.16
C GLU A 249 -12.93 2.13 7.70
N VAL A 250 -12.69 1.54 6.52
CA VAL A 250 -13.47 0.39 6.03
C VAL A 250 -13.37 -0.82 6.98
N ASN A 251 -12.20 -1.03 7.60
CA ASN A 251 -11.99 -2.11 8.56
C ASN A 251 -12.58 -1.84 9.96
N GLY A 252 -13.21 -0.68 10.19
CA GLY A 252 -13.79 -0.31 11.49
C GLY A 252 -12.80 0.34 12.45
N GLY A 253 -11.69 0.88 11.94
CA GLY A 253 -10.75 1.71 12.68
C GLY A 253 -9.39 1.05 12.97
N TRP A 254 -8.51 1.80 13.63
CA TRP A 254 -7.10 1.46 13.85
C TRP A 254 -6.86 0.14 14.58
N GLY A 255 -7.76 -0.23 15.49
CA GLY A 255 -7.66 -1.48 16.25
C GLY A 255 -7.92 -2.75 15.42
N ALA A 256 -8.42 -2.60 14.19
CA ALA A 256 -8.62 -3.71 13.26
C ALA A 256 -7.36 -4.09 12.48
N LEU A 257 -6.29 -3.30 12.57
CA LEU A 257 -5.00 -3.63 11.98
C LEU A 257 -4.29 -4.68 12.84
N GLY A 258 -3.91 -5.81 12.24
CA GLY A 258 -3.31 -6.91 12.97
C GLY A 258 -1.80 -6.75 13.22
N LEU A 259 -1.13 -7.90 13.27
CA LEU A 259 0.29 -8.03 13.66
C LEU A 259 0.59 -7.40 15.04
N ASN A 260 -0.30 -7.60 16.02
CA ASN A 260 -0.16 -7.05 17.37
C ASN A 260 0.04 -5.52 17.42
N GLY A 261 -0.58 -4.79 16.48
CA GLY A 261 -0.46 -3.34 16.37
C GLY A 261 0.82 -2.86 15.67
N PHE A 262 1.60 -3.77 15.05
CA PHE A 262 2.78 -3.41 14.28
C PHE A 262 2.42 -2.61 13.01
N LEU A 263 1.36 -3.00 12.29
CA LEU A 263 0.89 -2.29 11.08
C LEU A 263 0.38 -0.88 11.41
N GLU A 264 -0.37 -0.76 12.50
CA GLU A 264 -0.84 0.52 13.04
C GLU A 264 0.35 1.46 13.31
N MET A 265 1.37 0.97 14.02
CA MET A 265 2.60 1.71 14.31
C MET A 265 3.33 2.17 13.06
N LEU A 266 3.44 1.31 12.04
CA LEU A 266 4.06 1.68 10.77
C LEU A 266 3.24 2.77 10.05
N LEU A 267 1.93 2.60 9.96
CA LEU A 267 1.05 3.56 9.29
C LEU A 267 1.10 4.93 9.97
N LEU A 268 1.01 5.00 11.31
CA LEU A 268 1.13 6.24 12.08
C LEU A 268 2.44 6.98 11.76
N ARG A 269 3.56 6.26 11.62
CA ARG A 269 4.84 6.88 11.23
C ARG A 269 4.84 7.45 9.83
N TYR A 270 4.18 6.78 8.89
CA TYR A 270 4.03 7.35 7.55
C TYR A 270 3.13 8.58 7.57
N VAL A 271 2.02 8.56 8.31
CA VAL A 271 1.11 9.69 8.50
C VAL A 271 1.84 10.91 9.06
N GLU A 272 2.66 10.73 10.10
CA GLU A 272 3.53 11.78 10.65
C GLU A 272 4.46 12.33 9.56
N ARG A 273 5.10 11.44 8.78
CA ARG A 273 6.07 11.80 7.74
C ARG A 273 5.45 12.59 6.59
N VAL A 274 4.23 12.24 6.15
CA VAL A 274 3.56 12.92 5.03
C VAL A 274 2.65 14.07 5.46
N GLY A 275 2.60 14.38 6.76
CA GLY A 275 1.83 15.51 7.30
C GLY A 275 0.31 15.29 7.27
N LEU A 276 -0.16 14.06 7.48
CA LEU A 276 -1.59 13.69 7.45
C LEU A 276 -2.21 13.50 8.85
N LEU A 277 -1.57 13.99 9.92
CA LEU A 277 -2.00 13.75 11.31
C LEU A 277 -3.44 14.17 11.61
N ALA A 278 -3.94 15.24 10.97
CA ALA A 278 -5.32 15.68 11.14
C ALA A 278 -6.36 14.65 10.66
N GLN A 279 -6.00 13.78 9.71
CA GLN A 279 -6.88 12.73 9.19
C GLN A 279 -6.82 11.45 10.04
N ALA A 280 -5.76 11.26 10.83
CA ALA A 280 -5.63 10.15 11.77
C ALA A 280 -6.27 10.42 13.14
N ALA A 281 -6.74 11.65 13.40
CA ALA A 281 -7.13 12.12 14.73
C ALA A 281 -8.64 12.01 15.05
N SER A 282 -9.42 11.23 14.32
CA SER A 282 -10.86 11.04 14.60
C SER A 282 -11.18 9.62 15.06
N PRO A 283 -11.54 9.36 16.34
CA PRO A 283 -10.96 9.95 17.55
C PRO A 283 -10.61 8.87 18.61
N LEU A 284 -9.40 8.97 19.17
CA LEU A 284 -9.12 8.53 20.55
C LEU A 284 -9.80 9.52 21.52
N THR A 285 -11.12 9.44 21.67
CA THR A 285 -11.85 10.10 22.76
C THR A 285 -12.33 9.05 23.75
N THR A 286 -11.47 8.80 24.74
CA THR A 286 -11.79 8.61 26.16
C THR A 286 -13.22 8.16 26.48
N ASP A 287 -13.41 6.85 26.70
CA ASP A 287 -14.46 6.36 27.60
C ASP A 287 -14.01 6.62 29.05
N GLY A 288 -14.29 7.84 29.52
CA GLY A 288 -14.18 8.22 30.91
C GLY A 288 -15.45 7.77 31.64
N GLY A 289 -15.54 6.48 31.95
CA GLY A 289 -16.58 5.95 32.83
C GLY A 289 -16.50 6.58 34.21
N GLY A 290 -17.37 7.55 34.46
CA GLY A 290 -17.57 8.17 35.76
C GLY A 290 -18.05 7.12 36.77
N VAL A 291 -17.27 6.96 37.84
CA VAL A 291 -17.70 6.29 39.06
C VAL A 291 -18.71 7.23 39.74
N SER A 292 -19.98 6.83 39.75
CA SER A 292 -20.98 7.44 40.64
C SER A 292 -20.78 6.91 42.06
N GLU A 293 -20.60 7.84 42.99
CA GLU A 293 -20.85 7.65 44.41
C GLU A 293 -22.34 7.32 44.64
N GLY A 294 -22.57 6.37 45.54
CA GLY A 294 -23.87 5.92 46.03
C GLY A 294 -23.70 4.77 47.00
#